data_AF-A0A1W5LB20-F1
#
_entry.id   AF-A0A1W5LB20-F1
#
_cell.length_a   1.000
_cell.length_b   1.000
_cell.length_c   1.000
_cell.angle_alpha   90.00
_cell.angle_beta   90.00
_cell.angle_gamma   90.00
#
_symmetry.space_group_name_H-M   'P 1'
#
loop_
_entity.id
_entity.type
_entity.pdbx_description
1 polymer ?
#
loop_
_entity_poly.entity_id
_entity_poly.type
_entity_poly.pdbx_seq_one_letter_code
_entity_poly.pdbx_strand_id
1 'polypeptide(L)' 'MQNFLFVKNKKKKCIHEGLITESFPNDMLRVHLDNESLFLGYVSGKIQHNFIRILPADRVKVVFQL' A
#
# COMPACT_ATOMS: atom_id res chain seq x y z
N MET A 1 -10.83 -15.01 6.89
CA MET A 1 -10.51 -14.70 5.48
C MET A 1 -10.95 -13.27 5.22
N GLN A 2 -10.11 -12.26 5.49
CA GLN A 2 -10.50 -10.85 5.36
C GLN A 2 -10.19 -10.33 3.95
N ASN A 3 -11.26 -10.33 3.15
CA ASN A 3 -11.67 -9.36 2.13
C ASN A 3 -10.58 -8.70 1.27
N PHE A 4 -10.43 -9.25 0.07
CA PHE A 4 -10.00 -8.51 -1.12
C PHE A 4 -11.08 -7.48 -1.47
N LEU A 5 -10.75 -6.19 -1.52
CA LEU A 5 -11.56 -5.18 -2.19
C LEU A 5 -10.72 -4.45 -3.22
N PHE A 6 -10.73 -5.00 -4.44
CA PHE A 6 -10.53 -4.22 -5.66
C PHE A 6 -11.80 -3.40 -5.88
N VAL A 7 -11.77 -2.11 -5.59
CA VAL A 7 -12.84 -1.20 -6.04
C VAL A 7 -12.59 -0.89 -7.52
N LYS A 8 -13.47 -1.41 -8.39
CA LYS A 8 -13.67 -0.93 -9.75
C LYS A 8 -14.76 0.17 -9.72
N ASN A 9 -14.41 1.46 -9.77
CA ASN A 9 -14.96 2.43 -10.76
C ASN A 9 -14.55 3.92 -10.56
N LYS A 10 -14.25 4.58 -11.70
CA LYS A 10 -14.17 6.04 -11.94
C LYS A 10 -13.08 6.86 -11.20
N LYS A 11 -11.82 6.60 -11.59
CA LYS A 11 -10.69 7.55 -11.79
C LYS A 11 -10.61 8.76 -10.83
N LYS A 12 -10.63 8.56 -9.52
CA LYS A 12 -9.97 9.49 -8.58
C LYS A 12 -8.80 8.77 -7.93
N LYS A 13 -7.59 9.22 -8.28
CA LYS A 13 -6.35 8.81 -7.61
C LYS A 13 -6.04 9.86 -6.56
N CYS A 14 -6.04 9.48 -5.29
CA CYS A 14 -5.49 10.33 -4.23
C CYS A 14 -4.20 9.71 -3.70
N ILE A 15 -3.21 10.55 -3.44
CA ILE A 15 -1.88 10.16 -3.01
C ILE A 15 -1.76 10.59 -1.55
N HIS A 16 -1.35 9.66 -0.70
CA HIS A 16 -1.04 9.93 0.69
C HIS A 16 0.36 9.40 1.01
N GLU A 17 0.97 9.97 2.04
CA GLU A 17 2.26 9.52 2.56
C GLU A 17 2.03 8.75 3.86
N GLY A 18 2.91 7.80 4.13
CA GLY A 18 2.87 6.98 5.32
C GLY A 18 4.11 6.13 5.50
N LEU A 19 4.17 5.45 6.64
CA LEU A 19 5.25 4.57 7.04
C LEU A 19 4.79 3.12 6.99
N ILE A 20 5.61 2.23 6.46
CA ILE A 20 5.34 0.80 6.53
C ILE A 20 5.60 0.30 7.95
N THR A 21 4.60 -0.34 8.55
CA THR A 21 4.73 -0.92 9.87
C THR A 21 5.07 -2.40 9.81
N GLU A 22 4.44 -3.14 8.90
CA GLU A 22 4.60 -4.59 8.78
C GLU A 22 4.56 -5.04 7.33
N SER A 23 5.31 -6.10 7.02
CA SER A 23 5.29 -6.78 5.72
C SER A 23 4.79 -8.22 5.89
N PHE A 24 3.91 -8.64 4.99
CA PHE A 24 3.34 -9.99 4.98
C PHE A 24 3.91 -10.80 3.80
N PRO A 25 3.97 -12.14 3.93
CA PRO A 25 4.54 -13.01 2.92
C PRO A 25 3.74 -13.10 1.60
N ASN A 26 2.55 -12.47 1.53
CA ASN A 26 1.68 -12.44 0.36
C ASN A 26 1.74 -11.09 -0.39
N ASP A 27 2.88 -10.40 -0.32
CA ASP A 27 3.10 -9.04 -0.87
C ASP A 27 2.15 -7.97 -0.33
N MET A 28 1.47 -8.24 0.79
CA MET A 28 0.70 -7.23 1.50
C MET A 28 1.59 -6.45 2.46
N LEU A 29 1.35 -5.15 2.55
CA LEU A 29 2.04 -4.23 3.44
C LEU A 29 1.01 -3.51 4.29
N ARG A 30 1.28 -3.43 5.60
CA ARG A 30 0.59 -2.50 6.47
C ARG A 30 1.31 -1.16 6.43
N VAL A 31 0.56 -0.12 6.12
CA VAL A 31 1.05 1.25 6.08
C VAL A 31 0.25 2.07 7.08
N HIS A 32 0.97 2.74 7.98
CA HIS A 32 0.41 3.76 8.83
C HIS A 32 0.49 5.09 8.10
N LEU A 33 -0.66 5.63 7.70
CA LEU A 33 -0.74 6.95 7.10
C LEU A 33 -0.50 8.02 8.17
N ASP A 34 0.01 9.17 7.74
CA ASP A 34 0.16 10.33 8.63
C ASP A 34 -1.19 10.86 9.15
N ASN A 35 -2.30 10.47 8.50
CA ASN A 35 -3.68 10.75 8.94
C ASN A 35 -4.19 9.75 10.01
N GLU A 36 -3.29 9.11 10.77
CA GLU A 36 -3.57 8.14 11.86
C GLU A 36 -4.39 6.89 11.45
N SER A 37 -4.48 6.62 10.15
CA SER A 37 -5.24 5.48 9.62
C SER A 37 -4.29 4.35 9.20
N LEU A 38 -4.57 3.14 9.67
CA LEU A 38 -3.87 1.93 9.25
C LEU A 38 -4.50 1.38 7.96
N PHE A 39 -3.67 1.21 6.93
CA PHE A 39 -4.09 0.64 5.67
C PHE A 39 -3.33 -0.65 5.36
N LEU A 40 -4.02 -1.58 4.71
CA LEU A 40 -3.44 -2.78 4.14
C LEU A 40 -3.49 -2.66 2.62
N GLY A 41 -2.34 -2.74 1.96
CA GLY A 41 -2.22 -2.59 0.52
C GLY A 41 -1.25 -3.59 -0.08
N TYR A 42 -1.24 -3.64 -1.41
CA TYR A 42 -0.30 -4.45 -2.17
C TYR A 42 0.79 -3.57 -2.80
N VAL A 43 1.94 -4.18 -3.02
CA VAL A 43 3.03 -3.56 -3.76
C VAL A 43 2.61 -3.31 -5.21
N SER A 44 2.98 -2.16 -5.77
CA SER A 44 2.74 -1.88 -7.18
C SER A 44 3.54 -2.82 -8.07
N GLY A 45 2.96 -3.28 -9.19
CA GLY A 45 3.68 -4.11 -10.17
C GLY A 45 4.97 -3.46 -10.71
N LYS A 46 5.08 -2.12 -10.71
CA LYS A 46 6.34 -1.44 -11.06
C LYS A 46 7.46 -1.74 -10.07
N ILE A 47 7.14 -1.78 -8.78
CA ILE A 47 8.11 -2.07 -7.71
C ILE A 47 8.54 -3.54 -7.80
N GLN A 48 7.59 -4.45 -8.07
CA GLN A 48 7.88 -5.88 -8.29
C GLN A 48 8.80 -6.08 -9.50
N HIS A 49 8.49 -5.44 -10.64
CA HIS A 49 9.32 -5.54 -11.85
C HIS A 49 10.73 -4.96 -11.65
N ASN A 50 10.88 -3.95 -10.80
CA ASN A 50 12.15 -3.31 -10.53
C ASN A 50 12.90 -3.94 -9.35
N PHE A 51 12.40 -5.08 -8.82
CA PHE A 51 12.96 -5.82 -7.69
C PHE A 51 13.33 -4.95 -6.48
N ILE A 52 12.55 -3.88 -6.24
CA ILE A 52 12.79 -2.97 -5.13
C ILE A 52 12.35 -3.68 -3.85
N ARG A 53 13.28 -3.84 -2.91
CA ARG A 53 13.00 -4.38 -1.58
C ARG A 53 12.42 -3.28 -0.70
N ILE A 54 11.29 -3.59 -0.07
CA ILE A 54 10.61 -2.70 0.87
C ILE A 54 10.86 -3.24 2.27
N LEU A 55 11.29 -2.38 3.19
CA LEU A 55 11.53 -2.72 4.59
C LEU A 55 10.51 -2.03 5.51
N PRO A 56 10.24 -2.61 6.70
CA PRO A 56 9.53 -1.88 7.75
C PRO A 56 10.27 -0.58 8.10
N ALA A 57 9.51 0.46 8.43
CA ALA A 57 9.97 1.84 8.64
C ALA A 57 10.33 2.65 7.38
N ASP A 58 10.17 2.10 6.17
CA ASP A 58 10.30 2.88 4.95
C ASP A 58 9.12 3.86 4.78
N ARG A 59 9.43 5.09 4.35
CA ARG A 59 8.41 6.06 3.91
C ARG A 59 7.97 5.76 2.50
N VAL A 60 6.66 5.63 2.30
CA VAL A 60 6.07 5.30 1.01
C VAL A 60 4.90 6.20 0.66
N LYS A 61 4.68 6.36 -0.65
CA LYS A 61 3.50 7.02 -1.21
C LYS A 61 2.45 5.96 -1.51
N VAL A 62 1.33 6.02 -0.81
CA VAL A 62 0.17 5.16 -1.03
C VAL A 62 -0.75 5.87 -2.01
N VAL A 63 -1.06 5.18 -3.12
CA VAL A 63 -2.03 5.66 -4.10
C VAL A 63 -3.32 4.90 -3.87
N PHE A 64 -4.35 5.62 -3.38
CA PHE A 64 -5.68 5.06 -3.27
C PHE A 64 -6.38 5.19 -4.62
N GLN A 65 -6.98 4.08 -5.03
CA GLN A 65 -7.90 4.04 -6.14
C GLN A 65 -9.29 3.81 -5.55
N LEU A 66 -10.06 4.90 -5.48
CA LEU A 66 -11.47 4.90 -5.13
C LEU A 66 -12.32 4.43 -6.32
#